data_AF-A0A194X3R3-F1
#
_entry.id   AF-A0A194X3R3-F1
#
_cell.length_a   1.000
_cell.length_b   1.000
_cell.length_c   1.000
_cell.angle_alpha   90.00
_cell.angle_beta   90.00
_cell.angle_gamma   90.00
#
_symmetry.space_group_name_H-M   'P 1'
#
loop_
_entity.id
_entity.type
_entity.pdbx_description
1 polymer ?
#
loop_
_entity_poly.entity_id
_entity_poly.type
_entity_poly.pdbx_seq_one_letter_code
_entity_poly.pdbx_strand_id
1 'polypeptide(L)'
;MSDLASIMLSRGFLKALYTGNMLWHTSAFIHFSFRPQHTLLRVGRRINSSNPAISSTPGGDAWHHDILDYLGKINLGFVALAALRLTVLLKTRSSSPEVVGNGLGEDLDVLALTVLGIANASQAWNNLVVLRKTDRWILGKGFDRITVLDTVFAVLDFGVVVAKILKR
;
A
#
# COMPACT_ATOMS: atom_id res chain seq x y z
N MET A 1 18.20 -1.38 -21.94
CA MET A 1 17.50 -1.41 -20.64
C MET A 1 17.72 -2.78 -20.02
N SER A 2 17.90 -2.90 -18.71
CA SER A 2 18.04 -4.21 -18.05
C SER A 2 16.75 -5.03 -18.20
N ASP A 3 16.85 -6.36 -18.19
CA ASP A 3 15.68 -7.27 -18.26
C ASP A 3 14.62 -6.93 -17.20
N LEU A 4 15.07 -6.51 -16.01
CA LEU A 4 14.20 -6.06 -14.94
C LEU A 4 13.39 -4.81 -15.31
N ALA A 5 14.01 -3.79 -15.89
CA ALA A 5 13.31 -2.56 -16.28
C ALA A 5 12.25 -2.86 -17.36
N SER A 6 12.56 -3.74 -18.31
CA SER A 6 11.61 -4.19 -19.33
C SER A 6 10.41 -4.92 -18.72
N ILE A 7 10.63 -5.76 -17.71
CA ILE A 7 9.54 -6.42 -16.96
C ILE A 7 8.69 -5.40 -16.21
N MET A 8 9.29 -4.49 -15.46
CA MET A 8 8.58 -3.48 -14.66
C MET A 8 7.74 -2.52 -15.51
N LEU A 9 8.19 -2.23 -16.73
CA LEU A 9 7.46 -1.38 -17.67
C LEU A 9 6.46 -2.14 -18.52
N SER A 10 6.42 -3.47 -18.42
CA SER A 10 5.47 -4.28 -19.17
C SER A 10 4.03 -4.00 -18.72
N ARG A 11 3.09 -4.02 -19.67
CA ARG A 11 1.67 -3.81 -19.37
C ARG A 11 1.11 -4.88 -18.43
N GLY A 12 1.61 -6.11 -18.53
CA GLY A 12 1.23 -7.21 -17.63
C GLY A 12 1.62 -6.91 -16.19
N PHE A 13 2.86 -6.46 -15.97
CA PHE A 13 3.33 -6.06 -14.64
C PHE A 13 2.55 -4.88 -14.08
N LEU A 14 2.32 -3.82 -14.87
CA LEU A 14 1.53 -2.67 -14.43
C LEU A 14 0.11 -3.06 -14.01
N LYS A 15 -0.56 -3.93 -14.78
CA LYS A 15 -1.89 -4.44 -14.40
C LYS A 15 -1.84 -5.21 -13.08
N ALA A 16 -0.85 -6.07 -12.91
CA ALA A 16 -0.67 -6.83 -11.66
C ALA A 16 -0.40 -5.90 -10.47
N LEU A 17 0.46 -4.89 -10.64
CA LEU A 17 0.80 -3.93 -9.60
C LEU A 17 -0.40 -3.08 -9.17
N TYR A 18 -1.15 -2.51 -10.11
CA TYR A 18 -2.37 -1.75 -9.77
C TYR A 18 -3.45 -2.65 -9.16
N THR A 19 -3.58 -3.90 -9.61
CA THR A 19 -4.50 -4.87 -8.99
C THR A 19 -4.08 -5.14 -7.54
N GLY A 20 -2.79 -5.36 -7.30
CA GLY A 20 -2.24 -5.57 -5.97
C GLY A 20 -2.50 -4.37 -5.04
N ASN A 21 -2.18 -3.16 -5.48
CA ASN A 21 -2.45 -1.93 -4.73
C ASN A 21 -3.96 -1.76 -4.44
N MET A 22 -4.82 -1.98 -5.44
CA MET A 22 -6.27 -1.90 -5.26
C MET A 22 -6.76 -2.88 -4.19
N LEU A 23 -6.33 -4.14 -4.26
CA LEU A 23 -6.71 -5.18 -3.29
C LEU A 23 -6.15 -4.87 -1.90
N TRP A 24 -4.91 -4.39 -1.82
CA TRP A 24 -4.25 -4.04 -0.57
C TRP A 24 -4.99 -2.92 0.17
N HIS A 25 -5.21 -1.79 -0.50
CA HIS A 25 -5.92 -0.65 0.09
C HIS A 25 -7.40 -0.97 0.35
N THR A 26 -8.03 -1.85 -0.44
CA THR A 26 -9.40 -2.32 -0.15
C THR A 26 -9.42 -3.18 1.11
N SER A 27 -8.44 -4.07 1.26
CA SER A 27 -8.28 -4.88 2.47
C SER A 27 -8.10 -3.99 3.70
N ALA A 28 -7.23 -2.98 3.62
CA ALA A 28 -7.03 -2.00 4.68
C ALA A 28 -8.34 -1.26 5.02
N PHE A 29 -9.06 -0.75 4.03
CA PHE A 29 -10.38 -0.12 4.23
C PHE A 29 -11.35 -1.04 4.97
N ILE A 30 -11.54 -2.26 4.47
CA ILE A 30 -12.51 -3.20 5.04
C ILE A 30 -12.14 -3.59 6.48
N HIS A 31 -10.87 -3.94 6.70
CA HIS A 31 -10.43 -4.46 7.98
C HIS A 31 -10.30 -3.36 9.04
N PHE A 32 -9.87 -2.16 8.66
CA PHE A 32 -9.66 -1.08 9.61
C PHE A 32 -10.97 -0.36 9.96
N SER A 33 -11.85 -0.13 8.98
CA SER A 33 -13.12 0.57 9.24
C SER A 33 -14.20 -0.30 9.87
N PHE A 34 -14.35 -1.55 9.43
CA PHE A 34 -15.47 -2.38 9.87
C PHE A 34 -15.09 -3.46 10.88
N ARG A 35 -13.79 -3.74 11.04
CA ARG A 35 -13.31 -4.81 11.93
C ARG A 35 -12.10 -4.40 12.79
N PRO A 36 -12.10 -3.19 13.40
CA PRO A 36 -10.92 -2.66 14.09
C PRO A 36 -10.43 -3.56 15.23
N GLN A 37 -11.35 -4.03 16.08
CA GLN A 37 -11.00 -4.94 17.19
C GLN A 37 -10.37 -6.24 16.70
N HIS A 38 -10.97 -6.88 15.68
CA HIS A 38 -10.44 -8.12 15.12
C HIS A 38 -9.06 -7.90 14.48
N THR A 39 -8.87 -6.76 13.80
CA THR A 39 -7.57 -6.38 13.26
C THR A 39 -6.54 -6.26 14.37
N LEU A 40 -6.83 -5.51 15.44
CA LEU A 40 -5.90 -5.34 16.56
C LEU A 40 -5.59 -6.65 17.29
N LEU A 41 -6.56 -7.54 17.44
CA LEU A 41 -6.31 -8.87 18.00
C LEU A 41 -5.42 -9.74 17.12
N ARG A 42 -5.52 -9.59 15.79
CA ARG A 42 -4.81 -10.45 14.83
C ARG A 42 -3.39 -9.99 14.53
N VAL A 43 -3.19 -8.69 14.34
CA VAL A 43 -1.89 -8.12 13.94
C VAL A 43 -1.23 -7.29 15.04
N GLY A 44 -1.97 -7.01 16.11
CA GLY A 44 -1.47 -6.28 17.25
C GLY A 44 -0.63 -7.09 18.20
N ARG A 45 0.17 -6.38 18.99
CA ARG A 45 1.03 -6.96 20.03
C ARG A 45 0.66 -6.51 21.44
N ARG A 46 -0.47 -5.81 21.62
CA ARG A 46 -0.93 -5.31 22.93
C ARG A 46 -0.95 -6.40 23.98
N ILE A 47 -1.46 -7.58 23.60
CA ILE A 47 -1.55 -8.74 24.49
C ILE A 47 -0.20 -9.17 25.09
N ASN A 48 0.90 -8.90 24.39
CA ASN A 48 2.25 -9.26 24.81
C ASN A 48 3.04 -8.06 25.39
N SER A 49 2.39 -6.92 25.61
CA SER A 49 3.04 -5.73 26.17
C SER A 49 3.40 -5.94 27.62
N SER A 50 4.59 -5.49 28.02
CA SER A 50 5.02 -5.47 29.43
C SER A 50 4.31 -4.41 30.26
N ASN A 51 3.63 -3.45 29.61
CA ASN A 51 2.86 -2.40 30.28
C ASN A 51 1.41 -2.88 30.54
N PRO A 52 0.97 -3.01 31.81
CA PRO A 52 -0.38 -3.46 32.16
C PRO A 52 -1.51 -2.61 31.59
N ALA A 53 -1.29 -1.30 31.40
CA ALA A 53 -2.29 -0.41 30.80
C ALA A 53 -2.54 -0.72 29.31
N ILE A 54 -1.57 -1.35 28.63
CA ILE A 54 -1.65 -1.72 27.22
C ILE A 54 -2.18 -3.15 27.06
N SER A 55 -1.66 -4.08 27.87
CA SER A 55 -2.03 -5.51 27.78
C SER A 55 -3.43 -5.82 28.28
N SER A 56 -4.00 -4.98 29.15
CA SER A 56 -5.39 -5.08 29.60
C SER A 56 -6.43 -4.80 28.50
N THR A 57 -6.02 -4.22 27.37
CA THR A 57 -6.91 -3.84 26.26
C THR A 57 -6.40 -4.44 24.94
N PRO A 58 -6.35 -5.78 24.80
CA PRO A 58 -5.69 -6.43 23.66
C PRO A 58 -6.35 -6.10 22.30
N GLY A 59 -7.66 -5.86 22.29
CA GLY A 59 -8.42 -5.44 21.11
C GLY A 59 -8.47 -3.93 20.87
N GLY A 60 -7.70 -3.13 21.63
CA GLY A 60 -7.79 -1.68 21.64
C GLY A 60 -8.96 -1.14 22.46
N ASP A 61 -8.91 0.16 22.73
CA ASP A 61 -10.03 0.94 23.28
C ASP A 61 -10.74 1.75 22.17
N ALA A 62 -11.75 2.54 22.53
CA ALA A 62 -12.51 3.36 21.58
C ALA A 62 -11.63 4.28 20.73
N TRP A 63 -10.60 4.90 21.32
CA TRP A 63 -9.68 5.79 20.61
C TRP A 63 -8.89 5.04 19.53
N HIS A 64 -8.46 3.80 19.81
CA HIS A 64 -7.78 2.98 18.81
C HIS A 64 -8.71 2.60 17.66
N HIS A 65 -9.99 2.36 17.94
CA HIS A 65 -10.98 2.02 16.92
C HIS A 65 -11.29 3.22 16.03
N ASP A 66 -11.40 4.42 16.60
CA ASP A 66 -11.62 5.66 15.85
C ASP A 66 -10.45 5.95 14.89
N ILE A 67 -9.21 5.80 15.37
CA ILE A 67 -8.03 5.98 14.51
C ILE A 67 -8.01 4.93 13.40
N LEU A 68 -8.31 3.67 13.72
CA LEU A 68 -8.38 2.62 12.72
C LEU A 68 -9.44 2.92 11.67
N ASP A 69 -10.61 3.37 12.06
CA ASP A 69 -11.65 3.73 11.11
C ASP A 69 -11.24 4.89 10.20
N TYR A 70 -10.60 5.91 10.76
CA TYR A 70 -10.01 7.00 9.98
C TYR A 70 -8.96 6.50 8.99
N LEU A 71 -8.03 5.64 9.44
CA LEU A 71 -7.00 5.02 8.58
C LEU A 71 -7.61 4.09 7.53
N GLY A 72 -8.69 3.39 7.83
CA GLY A 72 -9.41 2.60 6.84
C GLY A 72 -10.00 3.50 5.76
N LYS A 73 -10.70 4.57 6.15
CA LYS A 73 -11.37 5.49 5.22
C LYS A 73 -10.42 6.25 4.31
N ILE A 74 -9.24 6.66 4.80
CA ILE A 74 -8.26 7.36 3.93
C ILE A 74 -7.76 6.45 2.79
N ASN A 75 -7.79 5.12 2.95
CA ASN A 75 -7.42 4.19 1.89
C ASN A 75 -8.38 4.19 0.69
N LEU A 76 -9.61 4.69 0.82
CA LEU A 76 -10.56 4.76 -0.30
C LEU A 76 -10.02 5.57 -1.48
N GLY A 77 -9.28 6.65 -1.22
CA GLY A 77 -8.63 7.45 -2.27
C GLY A 77 -7.61 6.64 -3.06
N PHE A 78 -6.82 5.81 -2.38
CA PHE A 78 -5.83 4.94 -3.01
C PHE A 78 -6.47 3.78 -3.79
N VAL A 79 -7.57 3.21 -3.26
CA VAL A 79 -8.39 2.23 -3.99
C VAL A 79 -8.91 2.82 -5.29
N ALA A 80 -9.54 4.01 -5.22
CA ALA A 80 -10.08 4.68 -6.39
C ALA A 80 -8.99 4.97 -7.43
N LEU A 81 -7.83 5.49 -6.99
CA LEU A 81 -6.70 5.77 -7.85
C LEU A 81 -6.20 4.50 -8.58
N ALA A 82 -5.95 3.43 -7.84
CA ALA A 82 -5.49 2.16 -8.40
C ALA A 82 -6.52 1.53 -9.34
N ALA A 83 -7.80 1.53 -8.97
CA ALA A 83 -8.89 0.97 -9.77
C ALA A 83 -9.12 1.74 -11.08
N LEU A 84 -9.03 3.07 -11.05
CA LEU A 84 -9.15 3.90 -12.24
C LEU A 84 -8.01 3.63 -13.22
N ARG A 85 -6.77 3.58 -12.73
CA ARG A 85 -5.60 3.25 -13.57
C ARG A 85 -5.68 1.84 -14.14
N LEU A 86 -6.08 0.85 -13.33
CA LEU A 86 -6.30 -0.52 -13.79
C LEU A 86 -7.38 -0.58 -14.88
N THR A 87 -8.50 0.13 -14.69
CA THR A 87 -9.60 0.18 -15.67
C THR A 87 -9.14 0.74 -17.00
N VAL A 88 -8.33 1.82 -17.00
CA VAL A 88 -7.74 2.38 -18.23
C VAL A 88 -6.85 1.32 -18.91
N LEU A 89 -5.97 0.65 -18.17
CA LEU A 89 -5.08 -0.39 -18.71
C LEU A 89 -5.84 -1.61 -19.27
N LEU A 90 -6.98 -1.96 -18.69
CA LEU A 90 -7.84 -3.05 -19.16
C LEU A 90 -8.64 -2.67 -20.41
N LYS A 91 -9.12 -1.41 -20.50
CA LYS A 91 -9.91 -0.92 -21.63
C LYS A 91 -9.07 -0.68 -22.89
N THR A 92 -7.80 -0.33 -22.75
CA THR A 92 -6.90 -0.14 -23.91
C THR A 92 -6.49 -1.50 -24.48
N ARG A 93 -7.35 -2.06 -25.36
CA ARG A 93 -7.22 -3.39 -25.98
C ARG A 93 -6.20 -3.52 -27.13
N SER A 94 -5.53 -2.46 -27.57
CA SER A 94 -4.81 -2.52 -28.85
C SER A 94 -3.52 -3.35 -28.83
N SER A 95 -3.51 -4.32 -29.73
CA SER A 95 -2.48 -5.27 -30.13
C SER A 95 -1.32 -4.66 -30.95
N SER A 96 -0.91 -3.43 -30.67
CA SER A 96 0.30 -2.86 -31.28
C SER A 96 1.42 -2.80 -30.24
N PRO A 97 2.62 -3.36 -30.52
CA PRO A 97 3.81 -3.20 -29.69
C PRO A 97 4.39 -1.78 -29.71
N GLU A 98 3.76 -0.85 -30.43
CA GLU A 98 4.37 0.43 -30.75
C GLU A 98 3.83 1.53 -29.84
N VAL A 99 4.74 2.02 -29.00
CA VAL A 99 4.74 3.39 -28.48
C VAL A 99 3.60 3.67 -27.48
N VAL A 100 3.79 3.20 -26.24
CA VAL A 100 3.42 4.01 -25.07
C VAL A 100 4.29 5.28 -25.14
N GLY A 101 3.88 6.20 -26.00
CA GLY A 101 4.53 7.49 -26.25
C GLY A 101 3.49 8.60 -26.46
N ASN A 102 2.32 8.43 -25.84
CA ASN A 102 1.50 9.58 -25.48
C ASN A 102 1.88 9.92 -24.04
N GLY A 103 2.76 10.93 -23.88
CA GLY A 103 3.39 11.30 -22.60
C GLY A 103 2.43 11.36 -21.41
N LEU A 104 1.17 11.77 -21.64
CA LEU A 104 0.13 11.83 -20.62
C LEU A 104 -0.14 10.50 -19.90
N GLY A 105 -0.13 9.37 -20.62
CA GLY A 105 -0.39 8.06 -20.01
C GLY A 105 0.72 7.64 -19.06
N GLU A 106 1.97 7.94 -19.43
CA GLU A 106 3.16 7.68 -18.61
C GLU A 106 3.25 8.65 -17.43
N ASP A 107 2.95 9.94 -17.64
CA ASP A 107 2.91 10.96 -16.58
C ASP A 107 1.90 10.56 -15.49
N LEU A 108 0.73 10.06 -15.89
CA LEU A 108 -0.29 9.59 -14.96
C LEU A 108 0.12 8.32 -14.22
N ASP A 109 0.90 7.42 -14.83
CA ASP A 109 1.46 6.27 -14.10
C ASP A 109 2.52 6.70 -13.09
N VAL A 110 3.41 7.62 -13.48
CA VAL A 110 4.42 8.18 -12.58
C VAL A 110 3.73 8.85 -11.40
N LEU A 111 2.73 9.68 -11.63
CA LEU A 111 1.96 10.34 -10.58
C LEU A 111 1.25 9.32 -9.68
N ALA A 112 0.49 8.40 -10.26
CA ALA A 112 -0.33 7.47 -9.50
C ALA A 112 0.54 6.53 -8.64
N LEU A 113 1.59 5.95 -9.22
CA LEU A 113 2.51 5.06 -8.49
C LEU A 113 3.38 5.83 -7.50
N THR A 114 3.69 7.10 -7.74
CA THR A 114 4.33 7.93 -6.70
C THR A 114 3.42 8.11 -5.49
N VAL A 115 2.14 8.43 -5.70
CA VAL A 115 1.17 8.60 -4.61
C VAL A 115 0.95 7.29 -3.85
N LEU A 116 0.74 6.18 -4.55
CA LEU A 116 0.60 4.84 -3.95
C LEU A 116 1.88 4.43 -3.21
N GLY A 117 3.05 4.65 -3.82
CA GLY A 117 4.35 4.39 -3.23
C GLY A 117 4.59 5.18 -1.96
N ILE A 118 4.22 6.47 -1.91
CA ILE A 118 4.27 7.30 -0.69
C ILE A 118 3.31 6.76 0.37
N ALA A 119 2.08 6.40 0.00
CA ALA A 119 1.09 5.88 0.94
C ALA A 119 1.62 4.61 1.64
N ASN A 120 2.13 3.65 0.86
CA ASN A 120 2.73 2.42 1.37
C ASN A 120 4.02 2.69 2.15
N ALA A 121 4.93 3.51 1.62
CA ALA A 121 6.21 3.82 2.26
C ALA A 121 6.05 4.54 3.60
N SER A 122 5.07 5.45 3.72
CA SER A 122 4.82 6.18 4.96
C SER A 122 4.40 5.23 6.10
N GLN A 123 3.57 4.23 5.81
CA GLN A 123 3.17 3.21 6.77
C GLN A 123 4.34 2.27 7.11
N ALA A 124 5.06 1.79 6.10
CA ALA A 124 6.25 0.96 6.29
C ALA A 124 7.32 1.67 7.13
N TRP A 125 7.62 2.94 6.85
CA TRP A 125 8.58 3.74 7.60
C TRP A 125 8.17 3.89 9.06
N ASN A 126 6.89 4.20 9.30
CA ASN A 126 6.39 4.35 10.66
C ASN A 126 6.56 3.05 11.46
N ASN A 127 6.26 1.90 10.87
CA ASN A 127 6.34 0.60 11.54
C ASN A 127 7.78 0.05 11.68
N LEU A 128 8.66 0.32 10.70
CA LEU A 128 10.04 -0.17 10.70
C LEU A 128 11.00 0.74 11.47
N VAL A 129 10.75 2.04 11.52
CA VAL A 129 11.70 3.02 12.05
C VAL A 129 11.18 3.67 13.33
N VAL A 130 10.02 4.33 13.25
CA VAL A 130 9.52 5.17 14.35
C VAL A 130 8.98 4.32 15.50
N LEU A 131 8.10 3.38 15.19
CA LEU A 131 7.31 2.64 16.16
C LEU A 131 7.90 1.28 16.50
N ARG A 132 9.01 0.90 15.85
CA ARG A 132 9.71 -0.38 16.04
C ARG A 132 10.03 -0.71 17.49
N LYS A 133 10.23 0.30 18.34
CA LYS A 133 10.56 0.13 19.76
C LYS A 133 9.40 0.41 20.72
N THR A 134 8.24 0.81 20.21
CA THR A 134 7.10 1.17 21.05
C THR A 134 6.05 0.07 21.02
N ASP A 135 5.29 -0.06 22.11
CA ASP A 135 4.08 -0.90 22.18
C ASP A 135 2.78 -0.07 22.14
N ARG A 136 2.92 1.25 21.87
CA ARG A 136 1.81 2.22 21.85
C ARG A 136 1.00 2.15 20.55
N TRP A 137 1.61 1.67 19.46
CA TRP A 137 0.97 1.53 18.16
C TRP A 137 1.07 0.08 17.67
N ILE A 138 -0.04 -0.43 17.15
CA ILE A 138 -0.39 -1.87 17.24
C ILE A 138 -0.80 -2.43 15.89
N LEU A 139 -0.46 -1.76 14.81
CA LEU A 139 -0.61 -2.31 13.47
C LEU A 139 0.78 -2.39 12.88
N GLY A 140 1.39 -3.52 13.16
CA GLY A 140 2.70 -3.84 12.64
C GLY A 140 3.87 -3.30 13.42
N LYS A 141 4.83 -4.19 13.67
CA LYS A 141 6.08 -3.91 14.38
C LYS A 141 7.14 -4.82 13.78
N GLY A 142 8.09 -4.22 13.07
CA GLY A 142 9.11 -4.96 12.32
C GLY A 142 8.52 -5.67 11.10
N PHE A 143 8.73 -6.99 10.99
CA PHE A 143 8.37 -7.79 9.81
C PHE A 143 7.00 -8.48 9.92
N ASP A 144 5.97 -7.78 10.40
CA ASP A 144 4.61 -8.30 10.31
C ASP A 144 4.06 -8.19 8.86
N ARG A 145 2.94 -8.84 8.61
CA ARG A 145 2.35 -8.96 7.27
C ARG A 145 1.97 -7.61 6.66
N ILE A 146 1.49 -6.65 7.46
CA ILE A 146 1.08 -5.33 6.95
C ILE A 146 2.34 -4.57 6.52
N THR A 147 3.31 -4.46 7.42
CA THR A 147 4.57 -3.74 7.15
C THR A 147 5.34 -4.34 5.97
N VAL A 148 5.36 -5.68 5.84
CA VAL A 148 6.00 -6.34 4.70
C VAL A 148 5.27 -6.01 3.39
N LEU A 149 3.93 -6.07 3.37
CA LEU A 149 3.17 -5.74 2.17
C LEU A 149 3.34 -4.27 1.77
N ASP A 150 3.27 -3.34 2.73
CA ASP A 150 3.54 -1.91 2.49
C ASP A 150 4.94 -1.71 1.92
N THR A 151 5.95 -2.39 2.47
CA THR A 151 7.33 -2.28 1.97
C THR A 151 7.45 -2.82 0.55
N VAL A 152 6.83 -3.97 0.26
CA VAL A 152 6.86 -4.57 -1.08
C VAL A 152 6.19 -3.66 -2.10
N PHE A 153 4.97 -3.18 -1.83
CA PHE A 153 4.28 -2.28 -2.76
C PHE A 153 5.03 -0.97 -2.95
N ALA A 154 5.56 -0.36 -1.88
CA ALA A 154 6.39 0.84 -2.00
C ALA A 154 7.60 0.62 -2.93
N VAL A 155 8.33 -0.48 -2.77
CA VAL A 155 9.50 -0.79 -3.62
C VAL A 155 9.10 -1.01 -5.07
N LEU A 156 8.02 -1.74 -5.33
CA LEU A 156 7.56 -2.01 -6.69
C LEU A 156 7.04 -0.72 -7.36
N ASP A 157 6.26 0.08 -6.65
CA ASP A 157 5.72 1.36 -7.11
C ASP A 157 6.85 2.33 -7.50
N PHE A 158 7.80 2.56 -6.59
CA PHE A 158 8.94 3.43 -6.86
C PHE A 158 9.87 2.87 -7.94
N GLY A 159 10.06 1.55 -8.00
CA GLY A 159 10.89 0.94 -9.03
C GLY A 159 10.31 1.17 -10.43
N VAL A 160 8.98 1.13 -10.59
CA VAL A 160 8.33 1.52 -11.87
C VAL A 160 8.52 3.00 -12.16
N VAL A 161 8.35 3.87 -11.16
CA VAL A 161 8.55 5.32 -11.31
C VAL A 161 9.97 5.62 -11.80
N VAL A 162 10.98 5.05 -11.14
CA VAL A 162 12.39 5.19 -11.53
C VAL A 162 12.63 4.65 -12.94
N ALA A 163 12.11 3.46 -13.26
CA ALA A 163 12.26 2.88 -14.60
C ALA A 163 11.61 3.74 -15.70
N LYS A 164 10.46 4.37 -15.43
CA LYS A 164 9.79 5.29 -16.38
C LYS A 164 10.58 6.59 -16.55
N ILE A 165 11.10 7.17 -15.47
CA ILE A 165 11.90 8.40 -15.51
C ILE A 165 13.20 8.16 -16.29
N LEU A 166 13.91 7.06 -16.03
CA LEU A 166 15.18 6.75 -16.69
C LEU A 166 15.04 6.33 -18.16
N LYS A 167 13.83 5.99 -18.61
CA LYS A 167 13.55 5.66 -20.03
C LYS A 167 13.34 6.91 -20.88
N ARG A 168 12.89 8.02 -20.28
CA ARG A 168 12.68 9.30 -20.97
C ARG A 168 14.02 9.92 -21.36
#